data_AF-A0A357WRT2-F1
#
_entry.id   AF-A0A357WRT2-F1
#
_cell.length_a   1.000
_cell.length_b   1.000
_cell.length_c   1.000
_cell.angle_alpha   90.00
_cell.angle_beta   90.00
_cell.angle_gamma   90.00
#
_symmetry.space_group_name_H-M   'P 1'
#
loop_
_entity.id
_entity.type
_entity.pdbx_description
1 polymer ?
#
loop_
_entity_poly.entity_id
_entity_poly.type
_entity_poly.pdbx_seq_one_letter_code
_entity_poly.pdbx_strand_id
1 'polypeptide(L)'
;MQSSMKHKIPLILMVIGMTALVVAISAVGILFSRGRYTTVGKEVSDAASAAEVSDTNTQASQSLAAQTKQDSVSVSKGGKTDSFDAVFYAKRLYELKYLFAIDGFNQVSELPVSAAVQFAFCHLYYDSLVDMPNEKDMFFRQVLPESVSSKLQQLFGENKIDVTQSDLYNPNKKVVEMWQPNYRKSVYADVVCSNLGNEAYEIAATFYIAKDKEKVDSIVSGTFKKDGEGYILKSMKTKQ
;
A
#
# COMPACT_ATOMS: atom_id res chain seq x y z
N MET A 1 -49.63 19.71 -53.25
CA MET A 1 -49.14 18.76 -52.22
C MET A 1 -47.81 18.20 -52.69
N GLN A 2 -46.72 18.51 -51.98
CA GLN A 2 -45.45 17.76 -51.86
C GLN A 2 -44.27 18.74 -51.74
N SER A 3 -43.61 18.72 -50.58
CA SER A 3 -42.14 18.71 -50.42
C SER A 3 -41.76 19.20 -49.02
N SER A 4 -41.97 18.35 -48.00
CA SER A 4 -41.43 18.57 -46.63
C SER A 4 -40.76 17.30 -46.07
N MET A 5 -40.37 16.37 -46.93
CA MET A 5 -39.92 15.03 -46.50
C MET A 5 -38.45 14.70 -46.82
N LYS A 6 -37.66 15.65 -47.37
CA LYS A 6 -36.27 15.36 -47.79
C LYS A 6 -35.18 15.78 -46.80
N HIS A 7 -35.52 16.36 -45.64
CA HIS A 7 -34.51 16.82 -44.66
C HIS A 7 -34.53 16.13 -43.29
N LYS A 8 -35.51 15.24 -43.01
CA LYS A 8 -35.60 14.56 -41.70
C LYS A 8 -34.96 13.16 -41.67
N ILE A 9 -34.79 12.54 -42.83
CA ILE A 9 -34.21 11.19 -42.97
C ILE A 9 -32.72 11.13 -42.57
N PRO A 10 -31.84 12.08 -42.94
CA PRO A 10 -30.42 11.98 -42.56
C PRO A 10 -30.19 12.24 -41.06
N LEU A 11 -31.03 13.05 -40.41
CA LEU A 11 -30.92 13.33 -38.97
C LEU A 11 -31.34 12.12 -38.12
N ILE A 12 -32.39 11.41 -38.51
CA ILE A 12 -32.90 10.24 -37.77
C ILE A 12 -31.89 9.07 -37.86
N LEU A 13 -31.28 8.84 -39.02
CA LEU A 13 -30.26 7.79 -39.18
C LEU A 13 -28.98 8.09 -38.37
N MET A 14 -28.59 9.37 -38.25
CA MET A 14 -27.42 9.78 -37.45
C MET A 14 -27.64 9.60 -35.94
N VAL A 15 -28.86 9.86 -35.44
CA VAL A 15 -29.22 9.68 -34.01
C VAL A 15 -29.33 8.20 -33.63
N ILE A 16 -29.82 7.35 -34.53
CA ILE A 16 -29.88 5.89 -34.32
C ILE A 16 -28.45 5.29 -34.32
N GLY A 17 -27.56 5.78 -35.18
CA GLY A 17 -26.15 5.37 -35.21
C GLY A 17 -25.38 5.72 -33.94
N MET A 18 -25.60 6.91 -33.37
CA MET A 18 -24.95 7.31 -32.11
C MET A 18 -25.49 6.56 -30.88
N THR A 19 -26.78 6.26 -30.83
CA THR A 19 -27.37 5.52 -29.69
C THR A 19 -26.92 4.05 -29.69
N ALA A 20 -26.79 3.41 -30.85
CA ALA A 20 -26.23 2.06 -30.96
C ALA A 20 -24.75 1.99 -30.53
N LEU A 21 -23.96 3.03 -30.82
CA LEU A 21 -22.54 3.11 -30.43
C LEU A 21 -22.36 3.26 -28.91
N VAL A 22 -23.20 4.07 -28.25
CA VAL A 22 -23.15 4.28 -26.79
C VAL A 22 -23.53 3.02 -26.02
N VAL A 23 -24.51 2.25 -26.52
CA VAL A 23 -24.92 0.97 -25.91
C VAL A 23 -23.85 -0.11 -26.08
N ALA A 24 -23.17 -0.15 -27.23
CA ALA A 24 -22.08 -1.11 -27.48
C ALA A 24 -20.84 -0.84 -26.59
N ILE A 25 -20.48 0.43 -26.36
CA ILE A 25 -19.35 0.80 -25.49
C ILE A 25 -19.69 0.49 -24.01
N SER A 26 -20.95 0.67 -23.61
CA SER A 26 -21.44 0.35 -22.26
C SER A 26 -21.41 -1.16 -21.97
N ALA A 27 -21.75 -1.99 -22.96
CA ALA A 27 -21.73 -3.45 -22.82
C ALA A 27 -20.31 -4.04 -22.72
N VAL A 28 -19.33 -3.45 -23.44
CA VAL A 28 -17.92 -3.87 -23.36
C VAL A 28 -17.29 -3.45 -22.02
N GLY A 29 -17.65 -2.27 -21.49
CA GLY A 29 -17.20 -1.83 -20.15
C GLY A 29 -17.68 -2.74 -19.01
N ILE A 30 -18.91 -3.27 -19.11
CA ILE A 30 -19.48 -4.19 -18.11
C ILE A 30 -18.91 -5.62 -18.27
N LEU A 31 -18.54 -6.03 -19.48
CA LEU A 31 -17.89 -7.33 -19.72
C LEU A 31 -16.42 -7.36 -19.26
N PHE A 32 -15.71 -6.23 -19.33
CA PHE A 32 -14.33 -6.12 -18.81
C PHE A 32 -14.24 -5.81 -17.31
N SER A 33 -15.30 -5.30 -16.66
CA SER A 33 -15.30 -5.03 -15.22
C SER A 33 -15.57 -6.26 -14.34
N ARG A 34 -15.80 -7.44 -14.93
CA ARG A 34 -16.01 -8.70 -14.17
C ARG A 34 -14.70 -9.42 -13.83
N GLY A 35 -13.55 -8.86 -14.22
CA GLY A 35 -12.23 -9.36 -13.87
C GLY A 35 -11.82 -8.99 -12.43
N ARG A 36 -12.19 -9.85 -11.48
CA ARG A 36 -11.51 -10.06 -10.18
C ARG A 36 -11.33 -8.82 -9.28
N TYR A 37 -12.40 -8.43 -8.62
CA TYR A 37 -12.29 -7.72 -7.34
C TYR A 37 -12.15 -8.77 -6.22
N THR A 38 -11.05 -8.74 -5.47
CA THR A 38 -11.00 -9.34 -4.15
C THR A 38 -11.16 -8.24 -3.11
N THR A 39 -12.40 -8.03 -2.68
CA THR A 39 -12.69 -7.28 -1.46
C THR A 39 -12.21 -8.09 -0.26
N VAL A 40 -11.17 -7.60 0.43
CA VAL A 40 -10.78 -8.15 1.73
C VAL A 40 -11.73 -7.55 2.78
N GLY A 41 -12.84 -8.24 3.01
CA GLY A 41 -13.78 -7.93 4.08
C GLY A 41 -13.33 -8.58 5.39
N LYS A 42 -13.32 -7.80 6.47
CA LYS A 42 -13.12 -8.28 7.84
C LYS A 42 -14.39 -9.04 8.25
N GLU A 43 -14.26 -10.32 8.61
CA GLU A 43 -15.34 -11.07 9.23
C GLU A 43 -15.72 -10.40 10.55
N VAL A 44 -16.94 -9.88 10.62
CA VAL A 44 -17.64 -9.61 11.87
C VAL A 44 -18.90 -10.44 11.80
N SER A 45 -18.92 -11.49 12.61
CA SER A 45 -20.08 -12.32 12.89
C SER A 45 -21.18 -11.48 13.55
N ASP A 46 -22.35 -11.39 12.92
CA ASP A 46 -23.62 -11.68 13.59
C ASP A 46 -24.77 -11.82 12.57
N ALA A 47 -25.67 -12.75 12.88
CA ALA A 47 -26.62 -13.41 11.99
C ALA A 47 -27.88 -12.58 11.69
N ALA A 48 -28.37 -12.66 10.44
CA ALA A 48 -29.72 -13.10 10.07
C ALA A 48 -30.02 -12.92 8.55
N SER A 49 -30.24 -14.06 7.87
CA SER A 49 -31.08 -14.39 6.69
C SER A 49 -31.43 -13.36 5.61
N ALA A 50 -31.51 -13.67 4.31
CA ALA A 50 -31.25 -14.87 3.51
C ALA A 50 -31.39 -14.48 2.02
N ALA A 51 -30.51 -14.99 1.14
CA ALA A 51 -30.81 -15.39 -0.24
C ALA A 51 -29.58 -16.10 -0.87
N GLU A 52 -29.73 -17.42 -0.97
CA GLU A 52 -29.06 -18.44 -1.80
C GLU A 52 -28.67 -17.98 -3.24
N VAL A 53 -27.71 -18.50 -4.01
CA VAL A 53 -26.82 -19.69 -4.01
C VAL A 53 -25.77 -19.50 -5.12
N SER A 54 -24.53 -19.95 -4.91
CA SER A 54 -23.81 -20.87 -5.82
C SER A 54 -22.42 -21.17 -5.29
N ASP A 55 -22.33 -22.34 -4.68
CA ASP A 55 -21.08 -23.03 -4.42
C ASP A 55 -20.33 -23.29 -5.73
N THR A 56 -19.11 -22.80 -5.81
CA THR A 56 -18.05 -23.57 -6.46
C THR A 56 -16.85 -23.55 -5.55
N ASN A 57 -16.80 -24.61 -4.74
CA ASN A 57 -15.69 -24.98 -3.91
C ASN A 57 -14.44 -25.12 -4.79
N THR A 58 -13.56 -24.12 -4.74
CA THR A 58 -12.13 -24.32 -4.98
C THR A 58 -11.43 -23.59 -3.86
N GLN A 59 -11.28 -24.34 -2.79
CA GLN A 59 -10.28 -24.23 -1.76
C GLN A 59 -8.93 -23.80 -2.38
N ALA A 60 -8.73 -22.49 -2.53
CA ALA A 60 -7.40 -21.93 -2.64
C ALA A 60 -6.85 -21.90 -1.21
N SER A 61 -6.46 -23.09 -0.76
CA SER A 61 -5.50 -23.24 0.33
C SER A 61 -4.42 -22.18 0.11
N GLN A 62 -4.34 -21.24 1.04
CA GLN A 62 -3.18 -20.37 1.18
C GLN A 62 -1.99 -21.29 1.44
N SER A 63 -1.38 -21.80 0.38
CA SER A 63 0.02 -22.09 0.41
C SER A 63 0.70 -20.72 0.48
N LEU A 64 1.01 -20.29 1.71
CA LEU A 64 2.32 -19.70 1.95
C LEU A 64 3.33 -20.74 1.48
N ALA A 65 3.57 -20.81 0.16
CA ALA A 65 4.78 -21.40 -0.34
C ALA A 65 5.88 -20.60 0.33
N ALA A 66 6.68 -21.28 1.15
CA ALA A 66 7.90 -20.77 1.72
C ALA A 66 8.82 -20.35 0.55
N GLN A 67 8.55 -19.17 0.00
CA GLN A 67 9.45 -18.53 -0.94
C GLN A 67 10.66 -18.14 -0.13
N THR A 68 11.81 -18.59 -0.60
CA THR A 68 13.12 -18.36 0.01
C THR A 68 13.23 -16.88 0.34
N LYS A 69 13.16 -16.55 1.63
CA LYS A 69 13.25 -15.19 2.16
C LYS A 69 14.65 -14.70 1.85
N GLN A 70 14.83 -14.10 0.68
CA GLN A 70 16.10 -13.47 0.33
C GLN A 70 16.12 -12.16 1.09
N ASP A 71 16.68 -12.19 2.30
CA ASP A 71 16.79 -11.01 3.14
C ASP A 71 17.54 -9.93 2.36
N SER A 72 16.81 -8.86 2.02
CA SER A 72 17.38 -7.72 1.30
C SER A 72 18.48 -7.02 2.10
N VAL A 73 18.57 -7.25 3.43
CA VAL A 73 19.48 -6.57 4.35
C VAL A 73 20.62 -7.47 4.82
N SER A 74 21.86 -7.06 4.54
CA SER A 74 23.07 -7.64 5.14
C SER A 74 23.47 -6.84 6.39
N VAL A 75 23.05 -7.26 7.59
CA VAL A 75 23.33 -6.58 8.88
C VAL A 75 24.61 -7.11 9.52
N SER A 76 25.53 -6.22 9.90
CA SER A 76 26.85 -6.61 10.47
C SER A 76 26.95 -6.55 12.00
N LYS A 77 26.03 -5.86 12.71
CA LYS A 77 25.99 -5.75 14.19
C LYS A 77 24.56 -5.45 14.68
N GLY A 78 24.23 -5.77 15.95
CA GLY A 78 23.04 -5.26 16.67
C GLY A 78 21.65 -5.80 16.29
N GLY A 79 21.55 -6.81 15.43
CA GLY A 79 20.32 -7.13 14.68
C GLY A 79 19.14 -7.79 15.42
N LYS A 80 19.30 -8.29 16.64
CA LYS A 80 18.17 -8.87 17.41
C LYS A 80 18.36 -8.63 18.91
N THR A 81 17.42 -7.91 19.51
CA THR A 81 17.06 -8.13 20.91
C THR A 81 15.88 -9.09 20.90
N ASP A 82 15.76 -10.02 21.86
CA ASP A 82 14.80 -11.14 21.81
C ASP A 82 13.31 -10.72 21.60
N SER A 83 12.97 -9.46 21.88
CA SER A 83 11.62 -8.90 21.77
C SER A 83 11.38 -7.89 20.63
N PHE A 84 12.41 -7.53 19.85
CA PHE A 84 12.32 -6.46 18.83
C PHE A 84 13.19 -6.76 17.61
N ASP A 85 12.55 -6.83 16.43
CA ASP A 85 13.21 -7.10 15.14
C ASP A 85 13.76 -5.80 14.52
N ALA A 86 14.97 -5.43 14.93
CA ALA A 86 15.63 -4.23 14.45
C ALA A 86 15.87 -4.26 12.91
N VAL A 87 16.06 -5.44 12.32
CA VAL A 87 16.27 -5.56 10.87
C VAL A 87 15.00 -5.23 10.11
N PHE A 88 13.86 -5.76 10.57
CA PHE A 88 12.56 -5.47 9.99
C PHE A 88 12.24 -3.96 10.03
N TYR A 89 12.43 -3.33 11.19
CA TYR A 89 12.13 -1.91 11.35
C TYR A 89 13.16 -0.99 10.68
N ALA A 90 14.41 -1.43 10.48
CA ALA A 90 15.36 -0.72 9.62
C ALA A 90 14.90 -0.66 8.15
N LYS A 91 14.27 -1.73 7.64
CA LYS A 91 13.65 -1.71 6.29
C LYS A 91 12.55 -0.66 6.21
N ARG A 92 11.75 -0.51 7.28
CA ARG A 92 10.72 0.53 7.38
C ARG A 92 11.29 1.95 7.25
N LEU A 93 12.44 2.19 7.88
CA LEU A 93 13.18 3.46 7.75
C LEU A 93 13.71 3.67 6.32
N TYR A 94 14.24 2.61 5.69
CA TYR A 94 14.68 2.66 4.30
C TYR A 94 13.53 3.03 3.37
N GLU A 95 12.38 2.37 3.51
CA GLU A 95 11.20 2.58 2.67
C GLU A 95 10.77 4.04 2.73
N LEU A 96 10.57 4.59 3.94
CA LEU A 96 10.20 5.99 4.12
C LEU A 96 11.21 6.95 3.49
N LYS A 97 12.52 6.73 3.72
CA LYS A 97 13.57 7.61 3.18
C LYS A 97 13.67 7.55 1.66
N TYR A 98 13.74 6.35 1.09
CA TYR A 98 14.15 6.15 -0.30
C TYR A 98 13.02 5.90 -1.27
N LEU A 99 11.88 5.35 -0.80
CA LEU A 99 10.73 5.07 -1.65
C LEU A 99 9.66 6.17 -1.56
N PHE A 100 9.58 6.84 -0.40
CA PHE A 100 8.58 7.87 -0.13
C PHE A 100 9.17 9.26 0.12
N ALA A 101 10.50 9.42 -0.02
CA ALA A 101 11.22 10.69 0.10
C ALA A 101 10.97 11.44 1.44
N ILE A 102 10.81 10.70 2.54
CA ILE A 102 10.66 11.26 3.88
C ILE A 102 12.04 11.41 4.52
N ASP A 103 12.54 12.64 4.63
CA ASP A 103 13.83 12.92 5.27
C ASP A 103 13.78 12.81 6.80
N GLY A 104 12.61 13.00 7.39
CA GLY A 104 12.40 12.87 8.83
C GLY A 104 11.15 13.61 9.30
N PHE A 105 10.79 13.33 10.54
CA PHE A 105 9.69 13.97 11.26
C PHE A 105 9.90 13.76 12.76
N ASN A 106 9.54 14.76 13.56
CA ASN A 106 9.55 14.64 15.02
C ASN A 106 8.25 14.02 15.55
N GLN A 107 7.17 14.18 14.80
CA GLN A 107 5.85 13.63 15.10
C GLN A 107 5.09 13.33 13.80
N VAL A 108 4.23 12.32 13.85
CA VAL A 108 3.53 11.75 12.69
C VAL A 108 2.68 12.78 11.93
N SER A 109 2.16 13.81 12.61
CA SER A 109 1.38 14.88 11.98
C SER A 109 2.18 15.76 11.02
N GLU A 110 3.51 15.65 11.00
CA GLU A 110 4.38 16.36 10.05
C GLU A 110 4.52 15.61 8.72
N LEU A 111 4.06 14.35 8.64
CA LEU A 111 4.13 13.57 7.41
C LEU A 111 3.21 14.17 6.33
N PRO A 112 3.67 14.27 5.08
CA PRO A 112 2.81 14.58 3.95
C PRO A 112 1.69 13.53 3.84
N VAL A 113 0.43 13.98 3.79
CA VAL A 113 -0.74 13.09 3.80
C VAL A 113 -0.66 12.05 2.69
N SER A 114 -0.43 12.46 1.45
CA SER A 114 -0.36 11.54 0.30
C SER A 114 0.75 10.49 0.47
N ALA A 115 1.92 10.88 0.99
CA ALA A 115 3.03 9.95 1.22
C ALA A 115 2.70 8.93 2.33
N ALA A 116 2.14 9.38 3.44
CA ALA A 116 1.72 8.50 4.53
C ALA A 116 0.61 7.52 4.10
N VAL A 117 -0.38 8.01 3.34
CA VAL A 117 -1.47 7.20 2.78
C VAL A 117 -0.93 6.17 1.79
N GLN A 118 -0.05 6.55 0.87
CA GLN A 118 0.56 5.62 -0.07
C GLN A 118 1.40 4.56 0.65
N PHE A 119 2.15 4.96 1.67
CA PHE A 119 2.95 4.04 2.50
C PHE A 119 2.06 3.01 3.22
N ALA A 120 1.02 3.47 3.91
CA ALA A 120 0.07 2.61 4.59
C ALA A 120 -0.68 1.69 3.62
N PHE A 121 -1.08 2.21 2.45
CA PHE A 121 -1.72 1.44 1.39
C PHE A 121 -0.85 0.27 0.94
N CYS A 122 0.44 0.50 0.66
CA CYS A 122 1.36 -0.55 0.24
C CYS A 122 1.51 -1.65 1.32
N HIS A 123 1.51 -1.23 2.59
CA HIS A 123 1.64 -2.16 3.72
C HIS A 123 0.37 -2.93 4.07
N LEU A 124 -0.78 -2.65 3.43
CA LEU A 124 -1.93 -3.55 3.49
C LEU A 124 -1.61 -4.92 2.88
N TYR A 125 -0.64 -4.98 1.96
CA TYR A 125 -0.34 -6.18 1.17
C TYR A 125 1.01 -6.80 1.51
N TYR A 126 1.97 -6.02 1.98
CA TYR A 126 3.33 -6.49 2.25
C TYR A 126 3.87 -5.90 3.55
N ASP A 127 4.43 -6.75 4.41
CA ASP A 127 5.06 -6.29 5.65
C ASP A 127 6.35 -5.51 5.40
N SER A 128 7.04 -5.84 4.31
CA SER A 128 8.27 -5.20 3.81
C SER A 128 8.14 -5.01 2.30
N LEU A 129 8.22 -3.76 1.84
CA LEU A 129 8.12 -3.38 0.43
C LEU A 129 9.38 -3.75 -0.34
N VAL A 130 10.54 -3.66 0.33
CA VAL A 130 11.83 -4.02 -0.28
C VAL A 130 12.00 -5.53 -0.47
N ASP A 131 11.30 -6.34 0.34
CA ASP A 131 11.27 -7.80 0.22
C ASP A 131 10.03 -8.34 -0.52
N MET A 132 9.24 -7.45 -1.16
CA MET A 132 8.04 -7.88 -1.86
C MET A 132 8.37 -8.92 -2.96
N PRO A 133 7.46 -9.87 -3.24
CA PRO A 133 7.65 -10.86 -4.29
C PRO A 133 7.85 -10.18 -5.65
N ASN A 134 8.56 -10.88 -6.55
CA ASN A 134 8.70 -10.39 -7.92
C ASN A 134 7.40 -10.71 -8.68
N GLU A 135 6.53 -9.72 -8.73
CA GLU A 135 5.29 -9.80 -9.48
C GLU A 135 5.56 -9.58 -10.97
N LYS A 136 5.05 -10.47 -11.83
CA LYS A 136 5.13 -10.31 -13.28
C LYS A 136 4.16 -9.26 -13.81
N ASP A 137 3.03 -9.12 -13.12
CA ASP A 137 1.91 -8.28 -13.53
C ASP A 137 1.81 -7.04 -12.65
N MET A 138 1.30 -5.95 -13.24
CA MET A 138 1.01 -4.72 -12.52
C MET A 138 -0.42 -4.80 -11.97
N PHE A 139 -0.58 -4.66 -10.65
CA PHE A 139 -1.88 -4.75 -10.00
C PHE A 139 -2.47 -3.37 -9.76
N PHE A 140 -3.67 -3.12 -10.26
CA PHE A 140 -4.47 -1.99 -9.80
C PHE A 140 -5.24 -2.39 -8.54
N ARG A 141 -5.12 -1.60 -7.48
CA ARG A 141 -5.70 -1.90 -6.17
C ARG A 141 -6.66 -0.77 -5.78
N GLN A 142 -7.77 -1.14 -5.16
CA GLN A 142 -8.73 -0.21 -4.56
C GLN A 142 -9.04 -0.70 -3.15
N VAL A 143 -9.07 0.21 -2.17
CA VAL A 143 -9.43 -0.10 -0.78
C VAL A 143 -10.28 1.01 -0.19
N LEU A 144 -11.03 0.66 0.84
CA LEU A 144 -11.77 1.64 1.63
C LEU A 144 -10.80 2.53 2.43
N PRO A 145 -11.09 3.83 2.60
CA PRO A 145 -10.26 4.74 3.40
C PRO A 145 -10.03 4.23 4.82
N GLU A 146 -11.01 3.56 5.42
CA GLU A 146 -10.95 3.01 6.77
C GLU A 146 -9.88 1.91 6.90
N SER A 147 -9.65 1.12 5.84
CA SER A 147 -8.57 0.12 5.83
C SER A 147 -7.20 0.81 5.89
N VAL A 148 -7.03 1.91 5.16
CA VAL A 148 -5.80 2.72 5.19
C VAL A 148 -5.64 3.40 6.54
N SER A 149 -6.70 4.00 7.09
CA SER A 149 -6.67 4.64 8.42
C SER A 149 -6.27 3.66 9.51
N SER A 150 -6.82 2.44 9.49
CA SER A 150 -6.44 1.37 10.41
C SER A 150 -4.97 1.00 10.27
N LYS A 151 -4.46 0.94 9.03
CA LYS A 151 -3.04 0.64 8.79
C LYS A 151 -2.12 1.79 9.20
N LEU A 152 -2.51 3.05 8.99
CA LEU A 152 -1.81 4.22 9.52
C LEU A 152 -1.72 4.15 11.05
N GLN A 153 -2.80 3.77 11.73
CA GLN A 153 -2.80 3.57 13.17
C GLN A 153 -1.84 2.45 13.61
N GLN A 154 -1.80 1.33 12.90
CA GLN A 154 -0.84 0.24 13.18
C GLN A 154 0.61 0.65 12.97
N LEU A 155 0.90 1.56 12.03
CA LEU A 155 2.25 1.98 11.68
C LEU A 155 2.77 3.13 12.55
N PHE A 156 1.88 4.03 12.96
CA PHE A 156 2.25 5.32 13.54
C PHE A 156 1.53 5.63 14.88
N GLY A 157 0.61 4.77 15.30
CA GLY A 157 -0.27 4.97 16.45
C GLY A 157 -1.41 5.94 16.14
N GLU A 158 -2.06 6.45 17.19
CA GLU A 158 -3.04 7.52 17.05
C GLU A 158 -2.44 8.70 16.27
N ASN A 159 -3.11 9.07 15.19
CA ASN A 159 -2.67 10.10 14.26
C ASN A 159 -3.90 10.86 13.74
N LYS A 160 -3.65 12.05 13.16
CA LYS A 160 -4.70 12.94 12.64
C LYS A 160 -4.68 13.01 11.11
N ILE A 161 -4.18 11.97 10.45
CA ILE A 161 -4.07 11.94 9.00
C ILE A 161 -5.45 11.65 8.42
N ASP A 162 -6.00 12.62 7.69
CA ASP A 162 -7.24 12.43 6.94
C ASP A 162 -6.93 11.81 5.58
N VAL A 163 -7.28 10.52 5.42
CA VAL A 163 -7.06 9.76 4.19
C VAL A 163 -7.75 10.38 2.98
N THR A 164 -8.85 11.12 3.18
CA THR A 164 -9.60 11.74 2.08
C THR A 164 -8.89 12.95 1.47
N GLN A 165 -7.86 13.49 2.15
CA GLN A 165 -7.00 14.57 1.64
C GLN A 165 -5.82 14.05 0.81
N SER A 166 -5.68 12.73 0.63
CA SER A 166 -4.64 12.14 -0.21
C SER A 166 -5.00 12.27 -1.69
N ASP A 167 -3.98 12.48 -2.53
CA ASP A 167 -4.10 12.45 -3.99
C ASP A 167 -4.55 11.07 -4.52
N LEU A 168 -4.43 10.02 -3.71
CA LEU A 168 -4.87 8.67 -4.04
C LEU A 168 -6.37 8.43 -3.75
N TYR A 169 -7.03 9.37 -3.07
CA TYR A 169 -8.45 9.26 -2.76
C TYR A 169 -9.31 9.66 -3.96
N ASN A 170 -10.17 8.74 -4.40
CA ASN A 170 -11.17 9.01 -5.42
C ASN A 170 -12.51 9.37 -4.75
N PRO A 171 -12.94 10.64 -4.74
CA PRO A 171 -14.17 11.07 -4.05
C PRO A 171 -15.44 10.51 -4.70
N ASN A 172 -15.41 10.21 -6.00
CA ASN A 172 -16.58 9.67 -6.72
C ASN A 172 -16.85 8.22 -6.31
N LYS A 173 -15.79 7.43 -6.18
CA LYS A 173 -15.87 6.02 -5.77
C LYS A 173 -15.79 5.82 -4.25
N LYS A 174 -15.35 6.85 -3.52
CA LYS A 174 -15.06 6.82 -2.08
C LYS A 174 -14.06 5.74 -1.69
N VAL A 175 -13.03 5.54 -2.52
CA VAL A 175 -11.95 4.57 -2.29
C VAL A 175 -10.60 5.25 -2.43
N VAL A 176 -9.58 4.68 -1.81
CA VAL A 176 -8.19 4.95 -2.16
C VAL A 176 -7.80 3.97 -3.26
N GLU A 177 -7.21 4.46 -4.35
CA GLU A 177 -6.83 3.61 -5.47
C GLU A 177 -5.46 3.98 -6.04
N MET A 178 -4.67 2.96 -6.37
CA MET A 178 -3.37 3.14 -7.01
C MET A 178 -2.94 1.89 -7.77
N TRP A 179 -2.11 2.08 -8.79
CA TRP A 179 -1.28 1.00 -9.32
C TRP A 179 -0.24 0.62 -8.29
N GLN A 180 -0.14 -0.68 -7.99
CA GLN A 180 0.83 -1.22 -7.06
C GLN A 180 2.24 -1.02 -7.62
N PRO A 181 3.09 -0.23 -6.96
CA PRO A 181 4.48 -0.03 -7.37
C PRO A 181 5.30 -1.28 -7.07
N ASN A 182 6.32 -1.52 -7.88
CA ASN A 182 7.33 -2.53 -7.60
C ASN A 182 8.50 -1.87 -6.85
N TYR A 183 8.52 -2.06 -5.54
CA TYR A 183 9.52 -1.52 -4.63
C TYR A 183 10.60 -2.52 -4.23
N ARG A 184 10.57 -3.74 -4.79
CA ARG A 184 11.57 -4.76 -4.48
C ARG A 184 12.98 -4.22 -4.75
N LYS A 185 13.83 -4.25 -3.73
CA LYS A 185 15.20 -3.76 -3.84
C LYS A 185 16.10 -4.40 -2.79
N SER A 186 17.37 -4.63 -3.13
CA SER A 186 18.39 -4.98 -2.15
C SER A 186 18.77 -3.75 -1.31
N VAL A 187 18.89 -3.94 0.00
CA VAL A 187 19.16 -2.88 0.98
C VAL A 187 20.47 -3.19 1.69
N TYR A 188 21.49 -2.36 1.54
CA TYR A 188 22.76 -2.56 2.21
C TYR A 188 22.82 -1.66 3.42
N ALA A 189 22.85 -2.23 4.64
CA ALA A 189 22.77 -1.45 5.86
C ALA A 189 23.54 -2.06 7.03
N ASP A 190 24.06 -1.19 7.89
CA ASP A 190 24.48 -1.54 9.24
C ASP A 190 23.47 -0.97 10.23
N VAL A 191 22.99 -1.79 11.18
CA VAL A 191 21.87 -1.44 12.06
C VAL A 191 22.33 -1.48 13.50
N VAL A 192 22.09 -0.40 14.24
CA VAL A 192 22.31 -0.35 15.68
C VAL A 192 20.97 -0.14 16.36
N CYS A 193 20.64 -1.00 17.32
CA CYS A 193 19.44 -0.91 18.13
C CYS A 193 19.81 -0.52 19.56
N SER A 194 19.17 0.53 20.07
CA SER A 194 19.31 0.99 21.46
C SER A 194 17.97 0.86 22.17
N ASN A 195 17.94 0.21 23.33
CA ASN A 195 16.75 0.16 24.17
C ASN A 195 16.65 1.47 24.96
N LEU A 196 15.55 2.21 24.79
CA LEU A 196 15.29 3.48 25.46
C LEU A 196 14.53 3.31 26.79
N GLY A 197 14.20 2.08 27.17
CA GLY A 197 13.28 1.77 28.26
C GLY A 197 11.81 1.93 27.85
N ASN A 198 10.88 1.56 28.74
CA ASN A 198 9.44 1.72 28.54
C ASN A 198 8.91 1.17 27.20
N GLU A 199 9.42 0.01 26.79
CA GLU A 199 9.07 -0.66 25.53
C GLU A 199 9.31 0.22 24.28
N ALA A 200 10.31 1.11 24.36
CA ALA A 200 10.76 1.94 23.26
C ALA A 200 12.20 1.61 22.83
N TYR A 201 12.44 1.68 21.54
CA TYR A 201 13.73 1.38 20.91
C TYR A 201 14.08 2.49 19.93
N GLU A 202 15.37 2.85 19.87
CA GLU A 202 15.92 3.63 18.78
C GLU A 202 16.68 2.71 17.83
N ILE A 203 16.37 2.80 16.55
CA ILE A 203 17.16 2.19 15.50
C ILE A 203 17.96 3.29 14.84
N ALA A 204 19.26 3.07 14.65
CA ALA A 204 20.10 3.85 13.75
C ALA A 204 20.61 2.92 12.64
N ALA A 205 20.18 3.17 11.41
CA ALA A 205 20.59 2.44 10.22
C ALA A 205 21.53 3.30 9.37
N THR A 206 22.73 2.80 9.11
CA THR A 206 23.65 3.36 8.12
C THR A 206 23.42 2.65 6.80
N PHE A 207 22.85 3.34 5.82
CA PHE A 207 22.58 2.80 4.49
C PHE A 207 23.75 3.06 3.54
N TYR A 208 24.03 2.09 2.69
CA TYR A 208 25.13 2.13 1.72
C TYR A 208 24.59 2.06 0.29
N ILE A 209 25.31 2.67 -0.65
CA ILE A 209 24.94 2.68 -2.07
C ILE A 209 25.01 1.28 -2.67
N ALA A 210 25.98 0.46 -2.22
CA ALA A 210 26.29 -0.84 -2.78
C ALA A 210 26.64 -1.87 -1.70
N LYS A 211 26.70 -3.15 -2.13
CA LYS A 211 26.93 -4.31 -1.27
C LYS A 211 28.30 -4.32 -0.58
N ASP A 212 29.31 -3.74 -1.22
CA ASP A 212 30.68 -3.62 -0.68
C ASP A 212 30.78 -2.69 0.53
N LYS A 213 29.75 -1.84 0.74
CA LYS A 213 29.65 -0.87 1.84
C LYS A 213 30.81 0.15 1.86
N GLU A 214 31.42 0.43 0.71
CA GLU A 214 32.53 1.40 0.62
C GLU A 214 32.05 2.85 0.77
N LYS A 215 30.82 3.15 0.31
CA LYS A 215 30.24 4.49 0.36
C LYS A 215 28.92 4.50 1.12
N VAL A 216 28.92 5.23 2.24
CA VAL A 216 27.71 5.59 2.98
C VAL A 216 26.85 6.51 2.11
N ASP A 217 25.56 6.24 2.10
CA ASP A 217 24.55 7.06 1.42
C ASP A 217 23.83 7.97 2.43
N SER A 218 23.30 7.38 3.51
CA SER A 218 22.71 8.15 4.61
C SER A 218 22.73 7.38 5.93
N ILE A 219 22.60 8.12 7.03
CA ILE A 219 22.32 7.55 8.35
C ILE A 219 20.92 7.96 8.75
N VAL A 220 20.03 6.99 8.91
CA VAL A 220 18.65 7.21 9.28
C VAL A 220 18.41 6.63 10.66
N SER A 221 17.89 7.44 11.59
CA SER A 221 17.42 6.96 12.88
C SER A 221 15.91 7.08 13.03
N GLY A 222 15.32 6.17 13.81
CA GLY A 222 13.91 6.22 14.14
C GLY A 222 13.62 5.66 15.52
N THR A 223 12.63 6.25 16.19
CA THR A 223 12.16 5.81 17.50
C THR A 223 10.89 4.99 17.34
N PHE A 224 10.93 3.75 17.79
CA PHE A 224 9.83 2.81 17.79
C PHE A 224 9.32 2.62 19.21
N LYS A 225 8.00 2.61 19.40
CA LYS A 225 7.37 2.36 20.69
C LYS A 225 6.36 1.23 20.55
N LYS A 226 6.31 0.33 21.51
CA LYS A 226 5.30 -0.74 21.52
C LYS A 226 3.89 -0.15 21.59
N ASP A 227 3.00 -0.72 20.79
CA ASP A 227 1.58 -0.41 20.77
C ASP A 227 0.81 -1.69 20.39
N GLY A 228 0.04 -2.22 21.34
CA GLY A 228 -0.56 -3.55 21.22
C GLY A 228 0.49 -4.66 21.01
N GLU A 229 0.32 -5.43 19.94
CA GLU A 229 1.20 -6.56 19.57
C GLU A 229 2.43 -6.13 18.75
N GLY A 230 2.47 -4.88 18.28
CA GLY A 230 3.50 -4.37 17.37
C GLY A 230 4.27 -3.17 17.93
N TYR A 231 5.07 -2.54 17.07
CA TYR A 231 5.72 -1.27 17.37
C TYR A 231 5.38 -0.23 16.31
N ILE A 232 5.07 0.97 16.77
CA ILE A 232 4.76 2.14 15.94
C ILE A 232 5.98 3.05 15.81
N LEU A 233 6.16 3.66 14.64
CA LEU A 233 7.21 4.65 14.41
C LEU A 233 6.74 6.03 14.91
N LYS A 234 7.45 6.59 15.89
CA LYS A 234 7.10 7.88 16.50
C LYS A 234 7.83 9.06 15.88
N SER A 235 9.08 8.86 15.49
CA SER A 235 9.92 9.88 14.88
C SER A 235 10.97 9.25 13.98
N MET A 236 11.46 10.02 13.01
CA MET A 236 12.51 9.63 12.08
C MET A 236 13.42 10.83 11.79
N LYS A 237 14.71 10.59 11.63
CA LYS A 237 15.69 11.63 11.26
C LYS A 237 16.71 11.06 10.29
N THR A 238 17.05 11.83 9.26
CA THR A 238 18.15 11.51 8.35
C THR A 238 19.32 12.46 8.61
N LYS A 239 20.52 11.91 8.70
CA LYS A 239 21.78 12.64 8.65
C LYS A 239 22.48 12.32 7.32
N GLN A 240 22.94 13.36 6.64
CA GLN A 240 23.80 13.27 5.46
C GLN A 240 25.27 13.24 5.90
#